data_AF-A0A924MG82-F1
#
_entry.id   AF-A0A924MG82-F1
#
_cell.length_a   1.000
_cell.length_b   1.000
_cell.length_c   1.000
_cell.angle_alpha   90.00
_cell.angle_beta   90.00
_cell.angle_gamma   90.00
#
_symmetry.space_group_name_H-M   'P 1'
#
loop_
_entity.id
_entity.type
_entity.pdbx_description
1 polymer ?
#
loop_
_entity_poly.entity_id
_entity_poly.type
_entity_poly.pdbx_seq_one_letter_code
_entity_poly.pdbx_strand_id
1 'polypeptide(L)' 'MEYTKHECIPCGRCGEKIECKANNFTQCQCSQIQLNLNELQYIAEEGYEDCMCLACLKELREEYNISIENK' A
#
# COMPACT_ATOMS: atom_id res chain seq x y z
N MET A 1 2.38 29.06 -2.17
CA MET A 1 2.52 27.64 -2.57
C MET A 1 1.68 26.84 -1.61
N GLU A 2 0.42 26.60 -1.98
CA GLU A 2 -0.49 25.76 -1.22
C GLU A 2 -0.13 24.30 -1.50
N TYR A 3 0.47 23.63 -0.52
CA TYR A 3 0.51 22.18 -0.52
C TYR A 3 -0.83 21.72 0.04
N THR A 4 -1.75 21.34 -0.84
CA THR A 4 -3.07 20.78 -0.52
C THR A 4 -2.89 19.43 0.19
N LYS A 5 -2.70 19.53 1.51
CA LYS A 5 -2.36 18.47 2.47
C LYS A 5 -3.43 17.37 2.67
N HIS A 6 -4.41 17.24 1.77
CA HIS A 6 -5.53 16.30 1.91
C HIS A 6 -5.99 15.74 0.56
N GLU A 7 -5.07 15.49 -0.36
CA GLU A 7 -5.42 14.94 -1.67
C GLU A 7 -5.66 13.43 -1.55
N CYS A 8 -6.90 13.02 -1.85
CA CYS A 8 -7.18 11.63 -2.18
C CYS A 8 -6.41 11.30 -3.46
N ILE A 9 -5.20 10.80 -3.33
CA ILE A 9 -4.35 10.41 -4.46
C ILE A 9 -4.84 9.08 -5.03
N PRO A 10 -4.72 8.87 -6.34
CA PRO A 10 -4.99 7.56 -6.93
C PRO A 10 -3.90 6.57 -6.52
N CYS A 11 -4.30 5.33 -6.25
CA CYS A 11 -3.37 4.24 -6.02
C CYS A 11 -2.54 3.99 -7.28
N GLY A 12 -1.21 3.87 -7.15
CA GLY A 12 -0.32 3.57 -8.28
C GLY A 12 -0.54 2.21 -8.96
N ARG A 13 -1.30 1.31 -8.32
CA ARG A 13 -1.62 -0.03 -8.84
C ARG A 13 -3.02 -0.11 -9.46
N CYS A 14 -4.07 0.20 -8.70
CA CYS A 14 -5.45 0.09 -9.19
C CYS A 14 -6.09 1.41 -9.63
N GLY A 15 -5.46 2.56 -9.36
CA GLY A 15 -6.02 3.90 -9.63
C GLY A 15 -7.11 4.33 -8.64
N GLU A 16 -7.39 3.54 -7.60
CA GLU A 16 -8.44 3.85 -6.65
C GLU A 16 -8.06 5.01 -5.73
N LYS A 17 -9.05 5.84 -5.39
CA LYS A 17 -8.82 7.02 -4.57
C LYS A 17 -8.51 6.61 -3.13
N ILE A 18 -7.27 6.82 -2.71
CA ILE A 18 -6.83 6.56 -1.35
C ILE A 18 -6.71 7.86 -0.57
N GLU A 19 -7.22 7.84 0.66
CA GLU A 19 -7.05 8.97 1.56
C GLU A 19 -5.64 8.91 2.18
N CYS A 20 -4.68 9.53 1.50
CA CYS A 20 -3.31 9.62 1.99
C CYS A 20 -3.18 10.81 2.95
N LYS A 21 -3.25 10.54 4.26
CA LYS A 21 -2.92 11.53 5.29
C LYS A 21 -1.43 11.49 5.56
N ALA A 22 -0.60 11.98 4.64
CA ALA A 22 0.86 12.02 4.84
C ALA A 22 1.29 12.77 6.13
N ASN A 23 0.47 13.73 6.62
CA ASN A 23 0.70 14.40 7.91
C ASN A 23 0.30 13.57 9.14
N ASN A 24 -0.49 12.51 8.95
CA ASN A 24 -0.95 11.61 9.99
C ASN A 24 -0.85 10.17 9.49
N PHE A 25 0.39 9.68 9.34
CA PHE A 25 0.71 8.36 8.81
C PHE A 25 -0.07 7.23 9.51
N THR A 26 -0.36 7.36 10.81
CA THR A 26 -1.15 6.38 11.59
C THR A 26 -2.63 6.31 11.21
N GLN A 27 -3.15 7.28 10.46
CA GLN A 27 -4.49 7.28 9.90
C GLN A 27 -4.53 7.02 8.39
N CYS A 28 -3.39 6.80 7.75
CA CYS A 28 -3.35 6.46 6.34
C CYS A 28 -3.88 5.04 6.13
N GLN A 29 -4.59 4.80 5.02
CA GLN A 29 -5.06 3.45 4.69
C GLN A 29 -3.92 2.44 4.59
N CYS A 30 -2.71 2.87 4.20
CA CYS A 30 -1.53 2.00 4.17
C CYS A 30 -1.08 1.53 5.56
N SER A 31 -1.40 2.26 6.65
CA SER A 31 -1.08 1.84 8.01
C SER A 31 -2.16 0.96 8.66
N GLN A 32 -3.30 0.76 7.98
CA GLN A 32 -4.38 -0.10 8.48
C GLN A 32 -4.09 -1.60 8.25
N ILE A 33 -3.12 -1.92 7.40
CA ILE A 33 -2.63 -3.29 7.21
C ILE A 33 -1.32 -3.49 7.93
N GLN A 34 -1.24 -4.61 8.64
CA GLN A 34 0.03 -5.12 9.15
C GLN A 34 0.59 -6.07 8.10
N LEU A 35 1.66 -5.62 7.44
CA LEU A 35 2.48 -6.45 6.57
C LEU A 35 3.70 -6.92 7.37
N ASN A 36 4.06 -8.19 7.21
CA ASN A 36 5.31 -8.70 7.78
C ASN A 36 6.51 -8.27 6.91
N LEU A 37 7.72 -8.46 7.43
CA LEU A 37 8.95 -8.04 6.74
C LEU A 37 9.07 -8.67 5.35
N ASN A 38 8.67 -9.93 5.20
CA ASN A 38 8.78 -10.65 3.95
C ASN A 38 7.80 -10.11 2.89
N GLU A 39 6.55 -9.86 3.29
CA GLU A 39 5.54 -9.23 2.43
C GLU A 39 6.00 -7.83 2.00
N LEU A 40 6.54 -7.02 2.93
CA LEU A 40 7.08 -5.70 2.60
C LEU A 40 8.25 -5.78 1.62
N GLN A 41 9.15 -6.74 1.81
CA GLN A 41 10.27 -6.96 0.90
C GLN A 41 9.79 -7.36 -0.49
N TYR A 42 8.84 -8.29 -0.58
CA TYR A 42 8.23 -8.70 -1.85
C TYR A 42 7.60 -7.51 -2.59
N ILE A 43 6.84 -6.68 -1.87
CA ILE A 43 6.21 -5.48 -2.42
C ILE A 43 7.26 -4.44 -2.85
N ALA A 44 8.34 -4.28 -2.09
CA ALA A 44 9.42 -3.36 -2.43
C ALA A 44 10.22 -3.83 -3.66
N GLU A 45 10.42 -5.14 -3.82
CA GLU A 45 11.09 -5.75 -4.98
C GLU A 45 10.31 -5.55 -6.29
N GLU A 46 8.97 -5.52 -6.20
CA GLU A 46 8.09 -5.22 -7.34
C GLU A 46 8.21 -3.77 -7.84
N GLY A 47 8.87 -2.86 -7.10
CA GLY A 47 9.17 -1.51 -7.56
C GLY A 47 8.02 -0.51 -7.45
N TYR A 48 7.07 -0.74 -6.55
CA TYR A 48 5.98 0.21 -6.30
C TYR A 48 6.50 1.44 -5.52
N GLU A 49 6.87 2.50 -6.23
CA GLU A 49 7.30 3.79 -5.64
C GLU A 49 6.12 4.69 -5.21
N ASP A 50 4.91 4.38 -5.68
CA ASP A 50 3.69 5.14 -5.42
C ASP A 50 2.87 4.60 -4.24
N CYS A 51 2.02 5.46 -3.68
CA CYS A 51 1.12 5.07 -2.59
C CYS A 51 0.10 4.02 -3.07
N MET A 52 -0.02 2.92 -2.32
CA MET A 52 -0.97 1.84 -2.60
C MET A 52 -2.16 1.82 -1.64
N CYS A 53 -3.31 1.40 -2.16
CA CYS A 53 -4.51 1.22 -1.35
C CYS A 53 -4.43 -0.04 -0.50
N LEU A 54 -5.25 -0.08 0.54
CA LEU A 54 -5.38 -1.24 1.42
C LEU A 54 -5.75 -2.52 0.65
N ALA A 55 -6.57 -2.41 -0.41
CA ALA A 55 -6.98 -3.56 -1.22
C ALA A 55 -5.78 -4.16 -1.99
N CYS A 56 -5.00 -3.33 -2.68
CA CYS A 56 -3.79 -3.77 -3.39
C CYS A 56 -2.76 -4.41 -2.45
N LEU A 57 -2.55 -3.82 -1.26
CA LEU A 57 -1.65 -4.41 -0.27
C LEU A 57 -2.17 -5.75 0.27
N LYS A 58 -3.50 -5.92 0.40
CA LYS A 58 -4.11 -7.20 0.79
C LYS A 58 -3.96 -8.26 -0.30
N GLU A 59 -4.17 -7.89 -1.55
CA GLU A 59 -3.98 -8.79 -2.70
C GLU A 59 -2.53 -9.26 -2.79
N LEU A 60 -1.56 -8.34 -2.72
CA LEU A 60 -0.12 -8.67 -2.71
C LEU A 60 0.25 -9.60 -1.57
N ARG A 61 -0.33 -9.37 -0.39
CA ARG A 61 -0.15 -10.24 0.77
C ARG A 61 -0.74 -11.63 0.52
N GLU A 62 -1.94 -11.72 -0.05
CA GLU A 62 -2.56 -13.00 -0.40
C GLU A 62 -1.75 -13.75 -1.47
N GLU A 63 -1.34 -13.06 -2.54
CA GLU A 63 -0.44 -13.59 -3.57
C GLU A 63 0.85 -14.12 -2.95
N TYR A 64 1.47 -13.34 -2.07
CA TYR A 64 2.67 -13.75 -1.34
C TYR A 64 2.40 -15.01 -0.52
N ASN A 65 1.35 -15.04 0.32
CA ASN A 65 1.00 -16.20 1.15
C ASN A 65 0.74 -17.47 0.32
N ILE A 66 0.01 -17.34 -0.79
CA ILE A 66 -0.24 -18.45 -1.73
C ILE A 66 1.09 -18.93 -2.35
N SER A 67 2.01 -18.03 -2.68
CA SER A 67 3.30 -18.39 -3.27
C SER A 67 4.20 -19.20 -2.32
N ILE A 68 4.11 -18.96 -1.00
CA ILE A 68 4.86 -19.70 0.02
C ILE A 68 4.18 -20.99 0.44
N GLU A 69 2.84 -21.06 0.47
CA GLU A 69 2.11 -22.30 0.79
C GLU A 69 2.26 -23.39 -0.29
N ASN A 70 2.50 -23.01 -1.54
CA ASN A 70 2.67 -23.94 -2.65
C ASN A 70 4.11 -24.47 -2.83
N LYS A 71 4.99 -24.30 -1.83
CA LYS A 71 6.41 -24.63 -1.91
C LYS A 71 6.84 -25.63 -0.83
#